data_AF-A0A950AMK1-F1
#
_entry.id   AF-A0A950AMK1-F1
#
_cell.length_a   1.000
_cell.length_b   1.000
_cell.length_c   1.000
_cell.angle_alpha   90.00
_cell.angle_beta   90.00
_cell.angle_gamma   90.00
#
_symmetry.space_group_name_H-M   'P 1'
#
loop_
_entity.id
_entity.type
_entity.pdbx_description
1 polymer ?
#
loop_
_entity_poly.entity_id
_entity_poly.type
_entity_poly.pdbx_seq_one_letter_code
_entity_poly.pdbx_strand_id
1 'polypeptide(L)'
;MSTVAPEVRGAQPAPPPPVRHGTCRLTLTIDGTPYRLSKPPAARAAWHLKRMAGPRKGHVYCVLTHHRIVTCTCQDSTTNGAVCKHVRALKALGLVARRAKPEAVIVAQNPATAPAPKGGAR
;
A
#
# COMPACT_ATOMS: atom_id res chain seq x y z
N MET A 1 -4.39 23.04 -71.44
CA MET A 1 -5.07 22.78 -70.14
C MET A 1 -3.99 22.33 -69.17
N SER A 2 -3.69 23.14 -68.14
CA SER A 2 -2.54 22.93 -67.25
C SER A 2 -2.96 22.17 -65.99
N THR A 3 -2.45 20.97 -65.80
CA THR A 3 -2.78 20.08 -64.67
C THR A 3 -1.82 20.36 -63.51
N VAL A 4 -2.31 21.03 -62.46
CA VAL A 4 -1.52 21.28 -61.23
C VAL A 4 -1.57 20.03 -60.36
N ALA A 5 -0.40 19.48 -60.03
CA ALA A 5 -0.28 18.35 -59.12
C ALA A 5 -0.60 18.76 -57.66
N PRO A 6 -1.24 17.89 -56.86
CA PRO A 6 -1.60 18.22 -55.48
C PRO A 6 -0.35 18.26 -54.59
N GLU A 7 -0.28 19.28 -53.71
CA GLU A 7 0.78 19.41 -52.71
C GLU A 7 0.80 18.21 -51.75
N VAL A 8 1.95 17.53 -51.67
CA VAL A 8 2.21 16.47 -50.70
C VAL A 8 2.37 17.12 -49.33
N ARG A 9 1.33 17.03 -48.49
CA ARG A 9 1.42 17.39 -47.07
C ARG A 9 2.43 16.47 -46.39
N GLY A 10 3.61 17.01 -46.08
CA GLY A 10 4.65 16.29 -45.34
C GLY A 10 4.10 15.68 -44.04
N ALA A 11 4.43 14.42 -43.81
CA ALA A 11 4.06 13.71 -42.59
C ALA A 11 4.63 14.45 -41.37
N GLN A 12 3.76 14.82 -40.41
CA GLN A 12 4.25 15.39 -39.16
C GLN A 12 5.12 14.37 -38.42
N PRO A 13 6.27 14.78 -37.87
CA PRO A 13 7.12 13.90 -37.09
C PRO A 13 6.35 13.42 -35.85
N ALA A 14 6.41 12.12 -35.58
CA ALA A 14 5.80 11.52 -34.40
C ALA A 14 6.37 12.17 -33.12
N PRO A 15 5.54 12.41 -32.09
CA PRO A 15 6.01 12.95 -30.83
C PRO A 15 7.10 12.04 -30.24
N PRO A 16 8.14 12.61 -29.61
CA PRO A 16 9.20 11.82 -29.02
C PRO A 16 8.63 10.87 -27.96
N PRO A 17 9.19 9.65 -27.85
CA PRO A 17 8.70 8.67 -26.87
C PRO A 17 8.78 9.26 -25.46
N PRO A 18 7.80 8.98 -24.59
CA PRO A 18 7.78 9.52 -23.24
C PRO A 18 9.05 9.12 -22.50
N VAL A 19 9.74 10.12 -21.93
CA VAL A 19 10.94 9.91 -21.12
C VAL A 19 10.56 9.07 -19.91
N ARG A 20 10.98 7.80 -19.90
CA ARG A 20 10.75 6.91 -18.75
C ARG A 20 11.72 7.29 -17.64
N HIS A 21 11.23 8.07 -16.67
CA HIS A 21 11.92 8.20 -15.38
C HIS A 21 12.04 6.79 -14.79
N GLY A 22 13.25 6.37 -14.39
CA GLY A 22 13.54 4.99 -13.99
C GLY A 22 12.71 4.48 -12.80
N THR A 23 12.99 3.25 -12.33
CA THR A 23 12.24 2.67 -11.21
C THR A 23 12.63 3.31 -9.88
N CYS A 24 11.69 3.98 -9.22
CA CYS A 24 11.88 4.44 -7.84
C CYS A 24 11.72 3.26 -6.85
N ARG A 25 12.64 3.16 -5.89
CA ARG A 25 12.59 2.16 -4.80
C ARG A 25 12.41 2.89 -3.48
N LEU A 26 11.28 2.63 -2.81
CA LEU A 26 10.99 3.19 -1.50
C LEU A 26 11.47 2.23 -0.39
N THR A 27 12.20 2.78 0.56
CA THR A 27 12.61 2.11 1.80
C THR A 27 12.23 2.99 2.98
N LEU A 28 11.72 2.38 4.05
CA LEU A 28 11.45 3.06 5.32
C LEU A 28 12.12 2.31 6.46
N THR A 29 12.37 3.02 7.56
CA THR A 29 12.96 2.42 8.77
C THR A 29 11.95 2.56 9.90
N ILE A 30 11.66 1.44 10.59
CA ILE A 30 10.77 1.40 11.77
C ILE A 30 11.58 0.81 12.90
N ASP A 31 11.72 1.56 14.00
CA ASP A 31 12.51 1.17 15.18
C ASP A 31 13.92 0.66 14.79
N GLY A 32 14.61 1.39 13.90
CA GLY A 32 15.94 1.01 13.40
C GLY A 32 15.97 -0.18 12.43
N THR A 33 14.84 -0.84 12.17
CA THR A 33 14.77 -1.94 11.19
C THR A 33 14.39 -1.41 9.80
N PRO A 34 15.19 -1.67 8.75
CA PRO A 34 14.86 -1.28 7.39
C PRO A 34 13.81 -2.21 6.76
N TYR A 35 12.85 -1.60 6.07
CA TYR A 35 11.81 -2.25 5.28
C TYR A 35 11.80 -1.70 3.86
N ARG A 36 11.66 -2.59 2.89
CA ARG A 36 11.41 -2.21 1.49
C ARG A 36 9.91 -2.18 1.23
N LEU A 37 9.44 -1.10 0.62
CA LEU A 37 8.04 -0.97 0.22
C LEU A 37 7.85 -1.40 -1.24
N SER A 38 6.76 -2.09 -1.49
CA SER A 38 6.23 -2.29 -2.84
C SER A 38 4.71 -2.22 -2.85
N LYS A 39 4.13 -1.87 -4.00
CA LYS A 39 2.70 -2.02 -4.23
C LYS A 39 2.43 -3.43 -4.78
N PRO A 40 1.45 -4.17 -4.24
CA PRO A 40 0.99 -5.39 -4.87
C PRO A 40 0.25 -5.06 -6.17
N PRO A 41 0.32 -5.94 -7.18
CA PRO A 41 -0.35 -5.71 -8.46
C PRO A 41 -1.89 -5.73 -8.34
N ALA A 42 -2.42 -6.52 -7.41
CA ALA A 42 -3.86 -6.78 -7.29
C ALA A 42 -4.63 -5.71 -6.48
N ALA A 43 -3.97 -4.91 -5.64
CA ALA A 43 -4.66 -4.02 -4.71
C ALA A 43 -4.08 -2.60 -4.74
N ARG A 44 -4.87 -1.65 -5.29
CA ARG A 44 -4.49 -0.23 -5.41
C ARG A 44 -4.22 0.45 -4.07
N ALA A 45 -4.91 0.01 -3.02
CA ALA A 45 -4.84 0.59 -1.67
C ALA A 45 -4.11 -0.33 -0.67
N ALA A 46 -3.12 -1.08 -1.15
CA ALA A 46 -2.30 -1.95 -0.31
C ALA A 46 -0.80 -1.65 -0.47
N TRP A 47 -0.05 -1.95 0.58
CA TRP A 47 1.40 -1.84 0.64
C TRP A 47 2.00 -3.13 1.21
N HIS A 48 3.03 -3.63 0.55
CA HIS A 48 3.87 -4.70 1.05
C HIS A 48 5.13 -4.11 1.68
N LEU A 49 5.40 -4.52 2.92
CA LEU A 49 6.59 -4.13 3.68
C LEU A 49 7.45 -5.38 3.86
N LYS A 50 8.53 -5.48 3.08
CA LYS A 50 9.50 -6.56 3.21
C LYS A 50 10.59 -6.16 4.19
N ARG A 51 10.73 -6.89 5.29
CA ARG A 51 11.78 -6.67 6.29
C ARG A 51 13.15 -7.00 5.68
N MET A 52 14.10 -6.08 5.75
CA MET A 52 15.42 -6.24 5.10
C MET A 52 16.53 -6.69 6.06
N ALA A 53 16.36 -6.51 7.37
CA ALA A 53 17.34 -6.89 8.39
C ALA A 53 16.70 -7.40 9.69
N GLY A 54 17.52 -8.05 10.52
CA GLY A 54 17.12 -8.59 11.82
C GLY A 54 16.39 -9.93 11.75
N PRO A 55 15.80 -10.37 12.88
CA PRO A 55 15.06 -11.64 12.95
C PRO A 55 13.84 -11.59 12.02
N ARG A 56 13.59 -12.66 11.26
CA ARG A 56 12.59 -12.71 10.16
C ARG A 56 12.92 -11.81 8.96
N LYS A 57 14.20 -11.65 8.62
CA LYS A 57 14.63 -11.07 7.34
C LYS A 57 13.88 -11.73 6.18
N GLY A 58 13.39 -10.91 5.25
CA GLY A 58 12.61 -11.37 4.10
C GLY A 58 11.11 -11.50 4.35
N HIS A 59 10.66 -11.48 5.61
CA HIS A 59 9.24 -11.51 5.94
C HIS A 59 8.50 -10.31 5.35
N VAL A 60 7.31 -10.55 4.80
CA VAL A 60 6.48 -9.53 4.16
C VAL A 60 5.23 -9.29 5.01
N TYR A 61 5.01 -8.04 5.38
CA TYR A 61 3.77 -7.59 6.00
C TYR A 61 2.93 -6.88 4.94
N CYS A 62 1.63 -7.17 4.92
CA CYS A 62 0.69 -6.46 4.08
C CYS A 62 -0.07 -5.45 4.94
N VAL A 63 -0.16 -4.21 4.45
CA VAL A 63 -1.05 -3.19 4.99
C VAL A 63 -2.09 -2.89 3.92
N LEU A 64 -3.36 -3.11 4.25
CA LEU A 64 -4.48 -2.90 3.37
C LEU A 64 -5.34 -1.75 3.90
N THR A 65 -5.86 -0.93 2.99
CA THR A 65 -6.92 0.03 3.31
C THR A 65 -8.20 -0.35 2.58
N HIS A 66 -9.26 -0.65 3.31
CA HIS A 66 -10.57 -1.02 2.76
C HIS A 66 -11.68 -0.25 3.48
N HIS A 67 -12.58 0.42 2.76
CA HIS A 67 -13.64 1.29 3.35
C HIS A 67 -13.17 2.26 4.45
N ARG A 68 -12.00 2.89 4.27
CA ARG A 68 -11.36 3.76 5.29
C ARG A 68 -10.95 3.00 6.56
N ILE A 69 -10.87 1.68 6.52
CA ILE A 69 -10.33 0.83 7.59
C ILE A 69 -8.91 0.41 7.18
N VAL A 70 -7.94 0.60 8.07
CA VAL A 70 -6.56 0.14 7.83
C VAL A 70 -6.30 -1.12 8.64
N THR A 71 -5.84 -2.16 7.97
CA THR A 71 -5.50 -3.45 8.57
C THR A 71 -4.07 -3.83 8.20
N CYS A 72 -3.39 -4.55 9.10
CA CYS A 72 -2.06 -5.08 8.86
C CYS A 72 -2.00 -6.56 9.20
N THR A 73 -1.20 -7.33 8.47
CA THR A 73 -1.03 -8.77 8.74
C THR A 73 -0.02 -9.08 9.85
N CYS A 74 0.56 -8.08 10.52
CA CYS A 74 1.48 -8.33 11.63
C CYS A 74 0.73 -8.79 12.89
N GLN A 75 1.41 -9.58 13.72
CA GLN A 75 0.84 -10.15 14.95
C GLN A 75 0.18 -9.10 15.86
N ASP A 76 0.80 -7.93 16.01
CA ASP A 76 0.27 -6.85 16.85
C ASP A 76 -1.11 -6.36 16.37
N SER A 77 -1.32 -6.36 15.05
CA SER A 77 -2.58 -5.94 14.44
C SER A 77 -3.62 -7.05 14.50
N THR A 78 -3.23 -8.32 14.35
CA THR A 78 -4.15 -9.46 14.38
C THR A 78 -4.59 -9.81 15.81
N THR A 79 -3.72 -9.64 16.80
CA THR A 79 -3.98 -10.03 18.20
C THR A 79 -4.70 -8.93 18.96
N ASN A 80 -4.25 -7.68 18.82
CA ASN A 80 -4.76 -6.57 19.62
C ASN A 80 -5.77 -5.70 18.86
N GLY A 81 -6.04 -6.02 17.58
CA GLY A 81 -6.70 -5.13 16.63
C GLY A 81 -5.97 -3.79 16.42
N ALA A 82 -4.83 -3.60 17.09
CA ALA A 82 -4.31 -2.28 17.45
C ALA A 82 -3.52 -1.64 16.31
N VAL A 83 -3.31 -0.32 16.44
CA VAL A 83 -2.49 0.49 15.53
C VAL A 83 -1.03 0.04 15.61
N CYS A 84 -0.67 -0.96 14.80
CA CYS A 84 0.69 -1.49 14.77
C CYS A 84 1.69 -0.44 14.24
N LYS A 85 2.96 -0.64 14.56
CA LYS A 85 4.05 0.25 14.13
C LYS A 85 4.12 0.45 12.60
N HIS A 86 3.77 -0.58 11.83
CA HIS A 86 3.72 -0.50 10.37
C HIS A 86 2.65 0.51 9.90
N VAL A 87 1.43 0.42 10.45
CA VAL A 87 0.33 1.34 10.11
C VAL A 87 0.66 2.76 10.55
N ARG A 88 1.23 2.95 11.74
CA ARG A 88 1.67 4.28 12.22
C ARG A 88 2.71 4.91 11.30
N ALA A 89 3.73 4.14 10.91
CA ALA A 89 4.78 4.61 10.01
C ALA A 89 4.22 4.99 8.63
N LEU A 90 3.37 4.15 8.04
CA LEU A 90 2.75 4.48 6.73
C LEU A 90 1.82 5.70 6.81
N LYS A 91 1.11 5.88 7.92
CA LYS A 91 0.27 7.05 8.15
C LYS A 91 1.10 8.33 8.30
N ALA A 92 2.24 8.26 9.00
CA ALA A 92 3.19 9.37 9.14
C ALA A 92 3.78 9.79 7.79
N LEU A 93 4.10 8.81 6.93
CA LEU A 93 4.60 9.05 5.57
C LEU A 93 3.50 9.44 4.56
N GLY A 94 2.23 9.51 4.97
CA GLY A 94 1.11 9.83 4.09
C GLY A 94 0.78 8.77 3.04
N LEU A 95 1.35 7.56 3.15
CA LEU A 95 1.10 6.44 2.24
C LEU A 95 -0.25 5.76 2.46
N VAL A 96 -0.86 6.02 3.62
CA VAL A 96 -2.22 5.59 4.00
C VAL A 96 -3.00 6.82 4.46
N ALA A 97 -4.28 6.91 4.10
CA ALA A 97 -5.11 8.08 4.37
C ALA A 97 -5.21 8.40 5.87
N ARG A 98 -5.03 9.68 6.24
CA ARG A 98 -5.12 10.14 7.65
C ARG A 98 -6.48 9.86 8.29
N ARG A 99 -7.55 9.91 7.48
CA ARG A 99 -8.95 9.64 7.87
C ARG A 99 -9.27 8.15 8.00
N ALA A 100 -8.34 7.27 7.63
CA ALA A 100 -8.57 5.85 7.77
C ALA A 100 -8.48 5.46 9.26
N LYS A 101 -9.56 4.85 9.76
CA LYS A 101 -9.67 4.36 11.13
C LYS A 101 -8.98 2.99 11.23
N PRO A 102 -8.20 2.71 12.28
CA PRO A 102 -7.71 1.37 12.53
C PRO A 102 -8.90 0.45 12.89
N GLU A 103 -8.83 -0.82 12.52
CA GLU A 103 -9.90 -1.80 12.78
C GLU A 103 -10.28 -1.90 14.27
N ALA A 104 -9.31 -1.91 15.20
CA ALA A 104 -9.62 -1.89 16.64
C ALA A 104 -10.50 -0.72 17.08
N VAL A 105 -10.36 0.46 16.46
CA VAL A 105 -11.21 1.61 16.84
C VAL A 105 -12.66 1.35 16.47
N ILE A 106 -12.92 0.59 15.40
CA ILE A 106 -14.28 0.22 15.01
C ILE A 106 -14.80 -0.91 15.92
N VAL A 107 -13.98 -1.94 16.18
CA VAL A 107 -14.35 -3.04 17.09
C VAL A 107 -14.65 -2.52 18.51
N ALA A 108 -13.83 -1.59 19.02
CA ALA A 108 -14.09 -0.97 20.32
C ALA A 108 -15.33 -0.06 20.32
N GLN A 109 -15.69 0.54 19.18
CA GLN A 109 -16.89 1.39 19.05
C GLN A 109 -18.17 0.58 18.84
N ASN A 110 -18.08 -0.67 18.37
CA ASN A 110 -19.19 -1.59 18.17
C ASN A 110 -18.95 -2.91 18.94
N PRO A 111 -19.28 -2.97 20.24
CA PRO A 111 -19.11 -4.19 21.04
C PRO A 111 -19.94 -5.38 20.52
N ALA A 112 -20.95 -5.14 19.68
CA ALA A 112 -21.77 -6.19 19.06
C ALA A 112 -21.04 -7.02 17.98
N THR A 113 -19.81 -6.65 17.59
CA THR A 113 -19.00 -7.36 16.57
C THR A 113 -17.82 -8.13 17.16
N ALA A 114 -17.67 -8.13 18.49
CA ALA A 114 -16.65 -8.95 19.14
C ALA A 114 -16.99 -10.45 18.91
N PRO A 115 -16.06 -11.27 18.39
CA PRO A 115 -16.31 -12.70 18.29
C PRO A 115 -16.55 -13.25 19.70
N ALA A 116 -17.67 -13.97 19.86
CA ALA A 116 -18.03 -14.60 21.13
C ALA A 116 -16.84 -15.43 21.65
N PRO A 117 -16.51 -15.35 22.96
CA PRO A 117 -15.45 -16.15 23.52
C PRO A 117 -15.79 -17.62 23.27
N LYS A 118 -14.91 -18.34 22.55
CA LYS A 118 -15.01 -19.79 22.44
C LYS A 118 -14.80 -20.36 23.83
N GLY A 119 -15.90 -20.63 24.52
CA GLY A 119 -15.91 -21.31 25.81
C GLY A 119 -15.23 -22.66 25.66
N GLY A 120 -14.03 -22.77 26.23
CA GLY A 120 -13.44 -24.06 26.52
C GLY A 120 -14.22 -24.69 27.66
N ALA A 121 -15.00 -25.71 27.35
CA ALA A 121 -15.43 -26.69 28.34
C ALA A 121 -14.50 -27.89 28.23
N ARG A 122 -13.89 -28.21 29.37
CA ARG A 122 -13.12 -29.42 29.65
C ARG A 122 -13.96 -30.67 29.50
#